data_AF-A0A0M0K5I4-F1
#
_entry.id   AF-A0A0M0K5I4-F1
#
_cell.length_a   1.000
_cell.length_b   1.000
_cell.length_c   1.000
_cell.angle_alpha   90.00
_cell.angle_beta   90.00
_cell.angle_gamma   90.00
#
_symmetry.space_group_name_H-M   'P 1'
#
loop_
_entity.id
_entity.type
_entity.pdbx_description
1 polymer ?
#
loop_
_entity_poly.entity_id
_entity_poly.type
_entity_poly.pdbx_seq_one_letter_code
_entity_poly.pdbx_strand_id
1 'polypeptide(L)'
;MACVVEYDEVLETYTVDVGRGVLKHLVEESYLTPYETSQQWVGPSERVDGRWQGFYVGRRVRIPAMLNSSSDDDKNGAIVSYDERSGFYHVQLDSGIVRRTVLYRQIKPLYVLREDEVS
;
A
#
# COMPACT_ATOMS: atom_id res chain seq x y z
N MET A 1 2.51 4.22 10.97
CA MET A 1 1.20 3.71 11.40
C MET A 1 0.21 4.81 11.09
N ALA A 2 -0.79 4.50 10.27
CA ALA A 2 -1.91 5.41 10.04
C ALA A 2 -2.92 5.20 11.18
N CYS A 3 -3.08 6.13 12.12
CA CYS A 3 -4.12 6.02 13.15
C CYS A 3 -5.25 6.99 12.85
N VAL A 4 -6.49 6.51 12.98
CA VAL A 4 -7.66 7.40 12.96
C VAL A 4 -7.59 8.29 14.19
N VAL A 5 -7.63 9.60 13.97
CA VAL A 5 -7.54 10.63 15.01
C VAL A 5 -8.91 11.22 15.29
N GLU A 6 -9.75 11.35 14.27
CA GLU A 6 -11.07 12.00 14.38
C GLU A 6 -12.03 11.45 13.32
N TYR A 7 -13.33 11.46 13.62
CA TYR A 7 -14.41 11.17 12.69
C TYR A 7 -15.33 12.40 12.61
N ASP A 8 -15.63 12.84 11.39
CA ASP A 8 -16.57 13.91 11.09
C ASP A 8 -17.93 13.31 10.73
N GLU A 9 -18.90 13.45 11.64
CA GLU A 9 -20.25 12.91 11.49
C GLU A 9 -21.11 13.65 10.45
N VAL A 10 -20.74 14.88 10.07
CA VAL A 10 -21.48 15.68 9.09
C VAL A 10 -21.10 15.26 7.67
N LEU A 11 -19.83 14.93 7.46
CA LEU A 11 -19.27 14.55 6.17
C LEU A 11 -19.08 13.04 6.02
N GLU A 12 -19.30 12.25 7.08
CA GLU A 12 -19.06 10.79 7.13
C GLU A 12 -17.62 10.42 6.74
N THR A 13 -16.65 11.23 7.17
CA THR A 13 -15.23 11.09 6.81
C THR A 13 -14.34 11.12 8.04
N TYR A 14 -13.07 10.75 7.88
CA TYR A 14 -12.14 10.58 8.98
C TYR A 14 -10.88 11.43 8.79
N THR A 15 -10.28 11.80 9.92
CA THR A 15 -8.92 12.33 9.99
C THR A 15 -7.98 11.23 10.42
N VAL A 16 -6.87 11.05 9.70
CA VAL A 16 -5.88 9.98 9.91
C VAL A 16 -4.48 10.56 10.04
N ASP A 17 -3.78 10.24 11.13
CA ASP A 17 -2.34 10.49 11.27
C ASP A 17 -1.59 9.37 10.59
N VAL A 18 -1.01 9.64 9.42
CA VAL A 18 -0.23 8.65 8.65
C VAL A 18 1.20 8.45 9.17
N GLY A 19 1.53 9.07 10.31
CA GLY A 19 2.80 9.01 11.01
C GLY A 19 3.64 10.26 10.84
N ARG A 20 4.52 10.52 11.84
CA ARG A 20 5.40 11.72 11.90
C ARG A 20 4.63 13.05 11.94
N GLY A 21 3.41 13.07 12.49
CA GLY A 21 2.60 14.28 12.65
C GLY A 21 1.91 14.75 11.37
N VAL A 22 1.83 13.88 10.36
CA VAL A 22 1.15 14.17 9.10
C VAL A 22 -0.30 13.72 9.21
N LEU A 23 -1.21 14.68 9.30
CA LEU A 23 -2.65 14.43 9.32
C LEU A 23 -3.22 14.49 7.90
N LYS A 24 -4.17 13.60 7.61
CA LYS A 24 -5.01 13.64 6.41
C LYS A 24 -6.46 13.73 6.84
N HIS A 25 -7.19 14.70 6.31
CA HIS A 25 -8.59 14.95 6.62
C HIS A 25 -9.49 14.42 5.50
N LEU A 26 -10.79 14.34 5.76
CA LEU A 26 -11.81 13.96 4.77
C LEU A 26 -11.60 12.57 4.14
N VAL A 27 -11.00 11.64 4.89
CA VAL A 27 -10.76 10.28 4.43
C VAL A 27 -12.04 9.47 4.56
N GLU A 28 -12.67 9.05 3.46
CA GLU A 28 -13.88 8.22 3.55
C GLU A 28 -13.55 6.85 4.18
N GLU A 29 -14.53 6.22 4.84
CA GLU A 29 -14.36 4.93 5.52
C GLU A 29 -13.78 3.83 4.60
N SER A 30 -14.15 3.86 3.33
CA SER A 30 -13.67 2.92 2.30
C SER A 30 -12.16 3.02 2.05
N TYR A 31 -11.52 4.13 2.42
CA TYR A 31 -10.07 4.34 2.37
C TYR A 31 -9.38 3.92 3.68
N LEU A 32 -10.14 3.78 4.77
CA LEU A 32 -9.71 3.22 6.05
C LEU A 32 -9.85 1.71 6.00
N THR A 33 -9.08 1.09 5.12
CA THR A 33 -9.13 -0.37 5.04
C THR A 33 -8.43 -1.00 6.26
N PRO A 34 -8.99 -2.08 6.83
CA PRO A 34 -8.52 -2.68 8.08
C PRO A 34 -7.25 -3.53 7.93
N TYR A 35 -6.29 -3.18 7.04
CA TYR A 35 -5.24 -4.10 6.60
C TYR A 35 -3.80 -3.57 6.58
N GLU A 36 -3.55 -2.29 6.90
CA GLU A 36 -2.24 -1.90 7.45
C GLU A 36 -2.19 -2.27 8.94
N THR A 37 -2.55 -3.51 9.26
CA THR A 37 -2.62 -4.04 10.63
C THR A 37 -1.24 -4.43 11.16
N SER A 38 -0.25 -4.53 10.27
CA SER A 38 1.14 -4.82 10.62
C SER A 38 1.97 -3.55 10.68
N GLN A 39 2.61 -3.32 11.84
CA GLN A 39 3.66 -2.31 12.00
C GLN A 39 4.97 -2.70 11.29
N GLN A 40 5.01 -3.88 10.64
CA GLN A 40 6.20 -4.41 10.00
C GLN A 40 6.42 -3.73 8.65
N TRP A 41 7.47 -2.91 8.61
CA TRP A 41 8.05 -2.37 7.39
C TRP A 41 8.92 -3.43 6.70
N VAL A 42 8.80 -3.53 5.38
CA VAL A 42 9.65 -4.40 4.55
C VAL A 42 10.16 -3.65 3.34
N GLY A 43 11.40 -3.92 2.96
CA GLY A 43 12.05 -3.24 1.85
C GLY A 43 12.82 -1.98 2.25
N PRO A 44 13.44 -1.30 1.28
CA PRO A 44 14.34 -0.20 1.54
C PRO A 44 13.64 0.99 2.21
N SER A 45 14.24 1.51 3.28
CA SER A 45 13.82 2.73 3.97
C SER A 45 14.40 3.99 3.31
N GLU A 46 14.28 4.07 1.99
CA GLU A 46 14.75 5.21 1.19
C GLU A 46 13.64 5.74 0.28
N ARG A 47 13.78 7.02 -0.10
CA ARG A 47 12.87 7.67 -1.06
C ARG A 47 13.53 7.76 -2.43
N VAL A 48 12.80 7.36 -3.46
CA VAL A 48 13.15 7.58 -4.86
C VAL A 48 12.00 8.33 -5.51
N ASP A 49 12.30 9.45 -6.16
CA ASP A 49 11.32 10.35 -6.77
C ASP A 49 10.19 10.76 -5.80
N GLY A 50 10.56 11.06 -4.55
CA GLY A 50 9.63 11.46 -3.49
C GLY A 50 8.83 10.32 -2.86
N ARG A 51 8.95 9.08 -3.35
CA ARG A 51 8.19 7.91 -2.87
C ARG A 51 9.08 6.93 -2.11
N TRP A 52 8.56 6.39 -1.02
CA TRP A 52 9.25 5.33 -0.29
C TRP A 52 9.34 4.06 -1.15
N GLN A 53 10.52 3.44 -1.16
CA GLN A 53 10.72 2.17 -1.86
C GLN A 53 10.20 0.95 -1.09
N GLY A 54 10.15 1.03 0.23
CA GLY A 54 9.58 0.01 1.11
C GLY A 54 8.07 0.14 1.32
N PHE A 55 7.49 -0.91 1.87
CA PHE A 55 6.06 -1.02 2.13
C PHE A 55 5.81 -1.63 3.50
N TYR A 56 4.64 -1.34 4.08
CA TYR A 56 4.14 -2.12 5.21
C TYR A 56 3.59 -3.46 4.72
N VAL A 57 3.78 -4.52 5.50
CA VAL A 57 3.12 -5.80 5.28
C VAL A 57 1.59 -5.61 5.32
N GLY A 58 0.88 -6.22 4.38
CA GLY A 58 -0.56 -6.04 4.16
C GLY A 58 -0.91 -4.96 3.14
N ARG A 59 0.06 -4.12 2.74
CA ARG A 59 -0.17 -3.05 1.76
C ARG A 59 -0.72 -3.60 0.44
N ARG A 60 -1.88 -3.08 0.03
CA ARG A 60 -2.56 -3.47 -1.21
C ARG A 60 -1.88 -2.89 -2.44
N VAL A 61 -1.56 -3.76 -3.39
CA VAL A 61 -0.79 -3.43 -4.58
C VAL A 61 -1.35 -4.12 -5.81
N ARG A 62 -1.10 -3.50 -6.96
CA ARG A 62 -1.29 -4.04 -8.28
C ARG A 62 0.07 -4.31 -8.90
N ILE A 63 0.28 -5.52 -9.39
CA ILE A 63 1.42 -5.91 -10.20
C ILE A 63 0.89 -5.97 -11.65
N PRO A 64 1.25 -5.02 -12.53
CA PRO A 64 0.90 -5.11 -13.94
C PRO A 64 1.37 -6.45 -14.48
N ALA A 65 0.48 -7.19 -15.14
CA ALA A 65 0.78 -8.51 -15.67
C ALA A 65 2.07 -8.46 -16.50
N MET A 66 3.06 -9.29 -16.13
CA MET A 66 4.14 -9.62 -17.04
C MET A 66 3.53 -10.45 -18.16
N LEU A 67 3.27 -9.84 -19.32
CA LEU A 67 2.97 -10.34 -20.69
C LEU A 67 2.15 -11.64 -20.93
N ASN A 68 2.02 -12.58 -19.99
CA ASN A 68 1.49 -13.93 -20.16
C ASN A 68 0.47 -14.37 -19.09
N SER A 69 -0.07 -13.47 -18.26
CA SER A 69 -1.10 -13.82 -17.27
C SER A 69 -2.50 -13.47 -17.77
N SER A 70 -3.33 -14.49 -18.03
CA SER A 70 -4.62 -14.41 -18.71
C SER A 70 -5.80 -13.92 -17.87
N SER A 71 -5.61 -13.55 -16.59
CA SER A 71 -6.70 -13.12 -15.69
C SER A 71 -6.39 -11.79 -14.99
N ASP A 72 -7.40 -10.92 -14.85
CA ASP A 72 -7.28 -9.65 -14.10
C ASP A 72 -7.16 -9.87 -12.59
N ASP A 73 -7.67 -11.00 -12.09
CA ASP A 73 -7.61 -11.38 -10.66
C ASP A 73 -6.17 -11.66 -10.18
N ASP A 74 -5.25 -11.98 -11.10
CA ASP A 74 -3.83 -12.21 -10.80
C ASP A 74 -2.99 -10.93 -10.78
N LYS A 75 -3.63 -9.76 -10.84
CA LYS A 75 -2.93 -8.47 -10.87
C LYS A 75 -2.94 -7.77 -9.52
N ASN A 76 -3.89 -8.09 -8.63
CA ASN A 76 -4.03 -7.44 -7.34
C ASN A 76 -3.59 -8.36 -6.20
N GLY A 77 -3.06 -7.79 -5.13
CA GLY A 77 -2.59 -8.55 -3.97
C GLY A 77 -2.12 -7.66 -2.82
N ALA A 78 -1.46 -8.28 -1.84
CA ALA A 78 -0.90 -7.63 -0.67
C ALA A 78 0.60 -7.96 -0.50
N ILE A 79 1.38 -6.97 -0.09
CA ILE A 79 2.79 -7.17 0.30
C ILE A 79 2.84 -8.09 1.52
N VAL A 80 3.66 -9.14 1.47
CA VAL A 80 3.85 -10.08 2.59
C VAL A 80 5.26 -10.03 3.15
N SER A 81 6.29 -9.87 2.31
CA SER A 81 7.66 -9.74 2.78
C SER A 81 8.58 -9.15 1.71
N TYR A 82 9.85 -8.90 2.08
CA TYR A 82 10.93 -8.51 1.17
C TYR A 82 12.16 -9.37 1.45
N ASP A 83 12.80 -9.87 0.40
CA ASP A 83 14.09 -10.55 0.46
C ASP A 83 15.19 -9.54 0.14
N GLU A 84 15.94 -9.13 1.17
CA GLU A 84 17.04 -8.16 1.04
C GLU A 84 18.21 -8.68 0.20
N ARG A 85 18.42 -10.01 0.18
CA ARG A 85 19.53 -10.60 -0.56
C ARG A 85 19.28 -10.58 -2.06
N SER A 86 18.04 -10.86 -2.47
CA SER A 86 17.66 -10.86 -3.88
C SER A 86 17.05 -9.54 -4.36
N GLY A 87 16.65 -8.66 -3.44
CA GLY A 87 15.99 -7.40 -3.75
C GLY A 87 14.55 -7.55 -4.25
N PHE A 88 13.86 -8.64 -3.89
CA PHE A 88 12.52 -8.95 -4.38
C PHE A 88 11.47 -8.85 -3.28
N TYR A 89 10.30 -8.33 -3.65
CA TYR A 89 9.10 -8.40 -2.83
C TYR A 89 8.38 -9.71 -3.05
N HIS A 90 7.81 -10.20 -1.95
CA HIS A 90 6.83 -11.26 -1.96
C HIS A 90 5.44 -10.65 -1.83
N VAL A 91 4.55 -11.03 -2.73
CA VAL A 91 3.18 -10.52 -2.81
C VAL A 91 2.23 -11.69 -2.87
N GLN A 92 1.25 -11.72 -1.96
CA GLN A 92 0.14 -12.66 -2.01
C GLN A 92 -0.96 -12.04 -2.88
N LEU A 93 -1.20 -12.64 -4.04
CA LEU A 93 -2.27 -12.24 -4.95
C LEU A 93 -3.63 -12.64 -4.37
N ASP A 94 -4.68 -11.97 -4.83
CA ASP A 94 -6.06 -12.25 -4.41
C ASP A 94 -6.53 -13.64 -4.83
N SER A 95 -5.95 -14.19 -5.91
CA SER A 95 -6.12 -15.59 -6.32
C SER A 95 -5.51 -16.61 -5.34
N GLY A 96 -4.81 -16.14 -4.29
CA GLY A 96 -4.13 -16.96 -3.29
C GLY A 96 -2.68 -17.33 -3.68
N ILE A 97 -2.24 -16.99 -4.89
CA ILE A 97 -0.88 -17.26 -5.36
C ILE A 97 0.12 -16.31 -4.70
N VAL A 98 1.23 -16.84 -4.18
CA VAL A 98 2.34 -16.01 -3.68
C VAL A 98 3.42 -15.83 -4.76
N ARG A 99 3.57 -14.60 -5.24
CA ARG A 99 4.64 -14.20 -6.17
C ARG A 99 5.85 -13.72 -5.37
N ARG A 100 6.99 -14.38 -5.52
CA ARG A 100 8.21 -14.12 -4.73
C ARG A 100 9.28 -13.30 -5.45
N THR A 101 9.07 -12.96 -6.72
CA THR A 101 10.06 -12.32 -7.57
C THR A 101 9.52 -11.01 -8.15
N VAL A 102 9.04 -10.12 -7.27
CA VAL A 102 8.39 -8.86 -7.67
C VAL A 102 9.36 -7.70 -7.39
N LEU A 103 9.71 -6.93 -8.42
CA LEU A 103 10.55 -5.74 -8.26
C LEU A 103 9.72 -4.54 -7.81
N TYR A 104 10.33 -3.61 -7.06
CA TYR A 104 9.71 -2.34 -6.66
C TYR A 104 9.03 -1.62 -7.83
N ARG A 105 9.74 -1.48 -8.97
CA ARG A 105 9.23 -0.81 -10.18
C ARG A 105 7.97 -1.43 -10.78
N GLN A 106 7.65 -2.67 -10.41
CA GLN A 106 6.46 -3.38 -10.86
C GLN A 106 5.30 -3.21 -9.90
N ILE A 107 5.55 -2.72 -8.68
CA ILE A 107 4.53 -2.55 -7.67
C ILE A 107 3.88 -1.19 -7.87
N LYS A 108 2.57 -1.22 -8.16
CA LYS A 108 1.73 -0.03 -8.14
C LYS A 108 0.83 -0.11 -6.92
N PRO A 109 0.99 0.73 -5.90
CA PRO A 109 0.02 0.76 -4.81
C PRO A 109 -1.37 1.01 -5.41
N LEU A 110 -2.36 0.18 -5.04
CA LEU A 110 -3.72 0.29 -5.58
C LEU A 110 -4.37 1.62 -5.18
N TYR A 111 -4.04 2.08 -3.99
CA TYR A 111 -4.55 3.31 -3.41
C TYR A 111 -3.38 4.22 -3.11
N VAL A 112 -3.05 5.11 -4.04
CA VAL A 112 -2.11 6.21 -3.79
C VAL A 112 -2.97 7.40 -3.42
N LEU A 113 -2.91 7.82 -2.16
CA LEU A 113 -3.57 9.06 -1.74
C LEU A 113 -2.91 10.20 -2.53
N ARG A 114 -3.69 10.89 -3.37
CA ARG A 114 -3.20 12.07 -4.08
C ARG A 114 -2.88 13.16 -3.06
N GLU A 115 -1.77 13.86 -3.27
CA GLU A 115 -1.37 15.03 -2.45
C GLU A 115 -2.09 16.31 -2.92
N ASP A 116 -2.86 16.26 -4.00
CA ASP A 116 -3.44 17.43 -4.69
C ASP A 116 -4.82 17.89 -4.19
N GLU A 117 -5.38 17.32 -3.11
CA GLU A 117 -6.67 17.78 -2.56
C GLU A 117 -6.52 18.38 -1.16
N VAL A 118 -5.50 19.22 -0.99
CA VAL A 118 -5.42 20.17 0.12
C VAL A 118 -5.46 21.56 -0.50
N SER A 119 -6.68 22.11 -0.62
CA SER A 119 -6.91 23.52 -0.96
C SER A 119 -7.30 24.34 0.27
#